data_AF-A0A260AJR5-F1
#
_entry.id   AF-A0A260AJR5-F1
#
_cell.length_a   1.000
_cell.length_b   1.000
_cell.length_c   1.000
_cell.angle_alpha   90.00
_cell.angle_beta   90.00
_cell.angle_gamma   90.00
#
_symmetry.space_group_name_H-M   'P 1'
#
loop_
_entity.id
_entity.type
_entity.pdbx_description
1 polymer ?
#
loop_
_entity_poly.entity_id
_entity_poly.type
_entity_poly.pdbx_seq_one_letter_code
_entity_poly.pdbx_strand_id
1 'polypeptide(L)'
;MPRLTHNQYCEHRSFLWDAWQHQMIVYGNFTPRQQWDLHDYFAPTKKMSDTELRQYRKEKTEADPSLPQRAGKVMSRFYDEYHALKHAGARVLVAAEGPSKRLSRADRRITVKAVVKPEIDMDSMKKAMRELVRQLKDEELARQGLVPFDFEEFKREFPTDHDDPEVPPAA
;
A
#
# COMPACT_ATOMS: atom_id res chain seq x y z
N MET A 1 -16.81 -19.66 -19.68
CA MET A 1 -17.02 -18.32 -19.07
C MET A 1 -17.41 -17.35 -20.16
N PRO A 2 -18.40 -16.47 -19.94
CA PRO A 2 -18.71 -15.38 -20.86
C PRO A 2 -17.44 -14.60 -21.19
N ARG A 3 -17.25 -14.21 -22.45
CA ARG A 3 -16.10 -13.38 -22.84
C ARG A 3 -16.25 -12.02 -22.17
N LEU A 4 -15.29 -11.63 -21.34
CA LEU A 4 -15.27 -10.32 -20.69
C LEU A 4 -15.37 -9.22 -21.75
N THR A 5 -16.45 -8.44 -21.74
CA THR A 5 -16.61 -7.33 -22.68
C THR A 5 -15.59 -6.23 -22.36
N HIS A 6 -15.34 -5.33 -23.31
CA HIS A 6 -14.45 -4.19 -23.06
C HIS A 6 -14.96 -3.30 -21.91
N ASN A 7 -16.27 -3.09 -21.85
CA ASN A 7 -16.89 -2.31 -20.77
C ASN A 7 -16.68 -2.97 -19.40
N GLN A 8 -16.90 -4.29 -19.30
CA GLN A 8 -16.65 -5.03 -18.05
C GLN A 8 -15.18 -4.96 -17.62
N TYR A 9 -14.25 -4.99 -18.58
CA TYR A 9 -12.83 -4.81 -18.29
C TYR A 9 -12.54 -3.43 -17.68
N CYS A 10 -13.10 -2.36 -18.24
CA CYS A 10 -12.96 -1.01 -17.72
C CYS A 10 -13.62 -0.85 -16.34
N GLU A 11 -14.79 -1.46 -16.12
CA GLU A 11 -15.46 -1.49 -14.82
C GLU A 11 -14.61 -2.18 -13.75
N HIS A 12 -14.08 -3.38 -14.06
CA HIS A 12 -13.19 -4.11 -13.16
C HIS A 12 -11.93 -3.31 -12.85
N ARG A 13 -11.33 -2.66 -13.85
CA ARG A 13 -10.14 -1.82 -13.67
C ARG A 13 -10.43 -0.63 -12.76
N SER A 14 -11.53 0.10 -13.00
CA SER A 14 -11.92 1.24 -12.17
C SER A 14 -12.23 0.83 -10.74
N PHE A 15 -12.89 -0.33 -10.55
CA PHE A 15 -13.14 -0.90 -9.24
C PHE A 15 -11.84 -1.27 -8.51
N LEU A 16 -10.89 -1.90 -9.19
CA LEU A 16 -9.58 -2.22 -8.61
C LEU A 16 -8.81 -0.96 -8.23
N TRP A 17 -8.88 0.10 -9.04
CA TRP A 17 -8.28 1.39 -8.72
C TRP A 17 -8.91 2.03 -7.48
N ASP A 18 -10.23 2.04 -7.36
CA ASP A 18 -10.95 2.53 -6.16
C ASP A 18 -10.54 1.74 -4.91
N ALA A 19 -10.54 0.41 -5.02
CA ALA A 19 -10.09 -0.46 -3.92
C ALA A 19 -8.62 -0.22 -3.56
N TRP A 20 -7.77 0.12 -4.53
CA TRP A 20 -6.37 0.46 -4.28
C TRP A 20 -6.22 1.78 -3.53
N GLN A 21 -7.05 2.79 -3.81
CA GLN A 21 -6.99 4.08 -3.13
C GLN A 21 -7.57 4.02 -1.71
N HIS A 22 -8.67 3.29 -1.51
CA HIS A 22 -9.47 3.38 -0.30
C HIS A 22 -9.45 2.12 0.58
N GLN A 23 -9.12 0.95 0.02
CA GLN A 23 -9.28 -0.35 0.67
C GLN A 23 -8.12 -1.30 0.35
N MET A 24 -6.88 -0.80 0.44
CA MET A 24 -5.66 -1.60 0.17
C MET A 24 -5.58 -2.90 0.97
N ILE A 25 -6.22 -2.96 2.13
CA ILE A 25 -6.26 -4.14 3.00
C ILE A 25 -6.81 -5.37 2.26
N VAL A 26 -7.76 -5.17 1.32
CA VAL A 26 -8.35 -6.27 0.54
C VAL A 26 -7.30 -6.94 -0.35
N TYR A 27 -6.37 -6.18 -0.94
CA TYR A 27 -5.26 -6.75 -1.69
C TYR A 27 -4.39 -7.68 -0.83
N GLY A 28 -4.20 -7.33 0.43
CA GLY A 28 -3.44 -8.14 1.39
C GLY A 28 -4.06 -9.51 1.72
N ASN A 29 -5.31 -9.78 1.33
CA ASN A 29 -5.92 -11.11 1.47
C ASN A 29 -5.47 -12.09 0.37
N PHE A 30 -4.82 -11.59 -0.67
CA PHE A 30 -4.38 -12.38 -1.82
C PHE A 30 -2.88 -12.67 -1.75
N THR A 31 -2.47 -13.80 -2.32
CA THR A 31 -1.04 -14.10 -2.44
C THR A 31 -0.35 -13.10 -3.36
N PRO A 32 0.96 -12.83 -3.19
CA PRO A 32 1.67 -11.89 -4.06
C PRO A 32 1.51 -12.20 -5.55
N ARG A 33 1.53 -13.48 -5.93
CA ARG A 33 1.34 -13.90 -7.33
C ARG A 33 -0.04 -13.52 -7.89
N GLN A 34 -1.09 -13.66 -7.09
CA GLN A 34 -2.44 -13.28 -7.49
C GLN A 34 -2.60 -11.76 -7.61
N GLN A 35 -1.95 -11.01 -6.71
CA GLN A 35 -1.89 -9.55 -6.82
C GLN A 35 -1.18 -9.14 -8.12
N TRP A 36 -0.05 -9.78 -8.45
CA TRP A 36 0.63 -9.59 -9.74
C TRP A 36 -0.26 -9.91 -10.94
N ASP A 37 -0.96 -11.04 -10.94
CA ASP A 37 -1.86 -11.40 -12.04
C ASP A 37 -2.96 -10.32 -12.26
N LEU A 38 -3.50 -9.72 -11.19
CA LEU A 38 -4.45 -8.59 -11.28
C LEU A 38 -3.79 -7.33 -11.83
N HIS A 39 -2.63 -6.96 -11.29
CA HIS A 39 -1.92 -5.74 -11.71
C HIS A 39 -1.42 -5.83 -13.16
N ASP A 40 -0.91 -6.99 -13.56
CA ASP A 40 -0.40 -7.22 -14.91
C ASP A 40 -1.52 -7.19 -15.94
N TYR A 41 -2.67 -7.79 -15.64
CA TYR A 41 -3.76 -7.85 -16.60
C TYR A 41 -4.60 -6.58 -16.65
N PHE A 42 -5.01 -6.02 -15.50
CA PHE A 42 -5.92 -4.87 -15.45
C PHE A 42 -5.20 -3.52 -15.36
N ALA A 43 -3.91 -3.49 -14.99
CA ALA A 43 -3.13 -2.27 -14.82
C ALA A 43 -3.88 -1.13 -14.09
N PRO A 44 -4.44 -1.37 -12.88
CA PRO A 44 -5.30 -0.40 -12.20
C PRO A 44 -4.55 0.89 -11.86
N THR A 45 -3.23 0.83 -11.66
CA THR A 45 -2.41 1.98 -11.25
C THR A 45 -1.92 2.85 -12.41
N LYS A 46 -1.96 2.36 -13.65
CA LYS A 46 -1.43 3.07 -14.82
C LYS A 46 -2.49 3.93 -15.45
N LYS A 47 -2.21 5.20 -15.73
CA LYS A 47 -3.13 6.07 -16.48
C LYS A 47 -3.03 5.75 -17.97
N MET A 48 -4.12 5.25 -18.54
CA MET A 48 -4.23 4.88 -19.96
C MET A 48 -5.58 5.36 -20.49
N SER A 49 -5.61 5.78 -21.75
CA SER A 49 -6.81 6.05 -22.52
C SER A 49 -7.55 4.76 -22.91
N ASP A 50 -8.81 4.87 -23.36
CA ASP A 50 -9.61 3.69 -23.72
C ASP A 50 -9.00 2.89 -24.89
N THR A 51 -8.39 3.58 -25.85
CA THR A 51 -7.69 2.96 -26.98
C THR A 51 -6.43 2.21 -26.53
N GLU A 52 -5.65 2.81 -25.63
CA GLU A 52 -4.47 2.17 -25.03
C GLU A 52 -4.87 0.95 -24.20
N LEU A 53 -5.98 0.99 -23.46
CA LEU A 53 -6.45 -0.15 -22.67
C LEU A 53 -6.84 -1.35 -23.54
N ARG A 54 -7.49 -1.12 -24.69
CA ARG A 54 -7.79 -2.20 -25.65
C ARG A 54 -6.53 -2.85 -26.17
N GLN A 55 -5.56 -2.01 -26.56
CA GLN A 55 -4.29 -2.47 -27.08
C GLN A 55 -3.50 -3.23 -26.01
N TYR A 56 -3.40 -2.68 -24.80
CA TYR A 56 -2.75 -3.30 -23.65
C TYR A 56 -3.34 -4.68 -23.34
N ARG A 57 -4.68 -4.77 -23.29
CA ARG A 57 -5.37 -6.05 -23.06
C ARG A 57 -5.02 -7.08 -24.12
N LYS A 58 -4.98 -6.67 -25.39
CA LYS A 58 -4.62 -7.56 -26.51
C LYS A 58 -3.17 -8.03 -26.38
N GLU A 59 -2.24 -7.12 -26.18
CA GLU A 59 -0.80 -7.42 -26.01
C GLU A 59 -0.54 -8.36 -24.85
N LYS A 60 -1.18 -8.11 -23.69
CA LYS A 60 -1.04 -9.00 -22.52
C LYS A 60 -1.65 -10.38 -22.74
N THR A 61 -2.76 -10.45 -23.46
CA THR A 61 -3.39 -11.74 -23.80
C THR A 61 -2.56 -12.51 -24.82
N GLU A 62 -1.91 -11.82 -25.76
CA GLU A 62 -1.01 -12.44 -26.74
C GLU A 62 0.28 -12.93 -26.07
N ALA A 63 0.84 -12.16 -25.13
CA ALA A 63 2.04 -12.53 -24.39
C ALA A 63 1.81 -13.69 -23.41
N ASP A 64 0.68 -13.71 -22.69
CA ASP A 64 0.29 -14.83 -21.82
C ASP A 64 -1.22 -15.12 -21.99
N PRO A 65 -1.58 -16.09 -22.84
CA PRO A 65 -2.98 -16.47 -23.09
C PRO A 65 -3.74 -16.94 -21.84
N SER A 66 -3.03 -17.36 -20.79
CA SER A 66 -3.64 -17.84 -19.55
C SER A 66 -3.87 -16.72 -18.51
N LEU A 67 -3.19 -15.57 -18.66
CA LEU A 67 -3.30 -14.43 -17.77
C LEU A 67 -4.75 -13.91 -17.60
N PRO A 68 -5.57 -13.75 -18.65
CA PRO A 68 -6.96 -13.31 -18.49
C PRO A 68 -7.80 -14.25 -17.61
N GLN A 69 -7.55 -15.56 -17.70
CA GLN A 69 -8.27 -16.54 -16.89
C GLN A 69 -7.83 -16.50 -15.43
N ARG A 70 -6.52 -16.42 -15.18
CA ARG A 70 -5.97 -16.30 -13.81
C ARG A 70 -6.47 -15.02 -13.16
N ALA A 71 -6.31 -13.88 -13.82
CA ALA A 71 -6.75 -12.58 -13.34
C ALA A 71 -8.28 -12.54 -13.12
N GLY A 72 -9.07 -13.11 -14.04
CA GLY A 72 -10.53 -13.20 -13.89
C GLY A 72 -10.96 -14.01 -12.67
N LYS A 73 -10.31 -15.15 -12.39
CA LYS A 73 -10.61 -15.96 -11.21
C LYS A 73 -10.27 -15.24 -9.91
N VAL A 74 -9.16 -14.50 -9.88
CA VAL A 74 -8.79 -13.67 -8.73
C VAL A 74 -9.77 -12.51 -8.58
N MET A 75 -10.20 -11.88 -9.67
CA MET A 75 -11.15 -10.77 -9.67
C MET A 75 -12.49 -11.15 -9.01
N SER A 76 -13.05 -12.32 -9.35
CA SER A 76 -14.30 -12.79 -8.72
C SER A 76 -14.16 -12.92 -7.21
N ARG A 77 -13.05 -13.51 -6.74
CA ARG A 77 -12.77 -13.62 -5.29
C ARG A 77 -12.52 -12.27 -4.65
N PHE A 78 -11.91 -11.34 -5.39
CA PHE A 78 -11.66 -9.98 -4.90
C PHE A 78 -12.97 -9.24 -4.62
N TYR A 79 -13.97 -9.37 -5.51
CA TYR A 79 -15.31 -8.83 -5.25
C TYR A 79 -15.91 -9.39 -3.96
N ASP A 80 -15.89 -10.71 -3.78
CA ASP A 80 -16.45 -11.37 -2.59
C ASP A 80 -15.80 -10.84 -1.31
N GLU A 81 -14.47 -10.76 -1.28
CA GLU A 81 -13.70 -10.25 -0.13
C GLU A 81 -13.95 -8.76 0.14
N TYR A 82 -14.02 -7.94 -0.91
CA TYR A 82 -14.30 -6.51 -0.79
C TYR A 82 -15.70 -6.26 -0.20
N HIS A 83 -16.72 -6.99 -0.68
CA HIS A 83 -18.07 -6.90 -0.14
C HIS A 83 -18.15 -7.47 1.27
N ALA A 84 -17.47 -8.59 1.55
CA ALA A 84 -17.39 -9.16 2.90
C ALA A 84 -16.80 -8.15 3.90
N LEU A 85 -15.77 -7.40 3.53
CA LEU A 85 -15.18 -6.36 4.37
C LEU A 85 -16.18 -5.22 4.66
N LYS A 86 -16.90 -4.73 3.63
CA LYS A 86 -17.94 -3.70 3.80
C LYS A 86 -19.05 -4.17 4.73
N HIS A 87 -19.49 -5.41 4.59
CA HIS A 87 -20.54 -5.98 5.45
C HIS A 87 -20.04 -6.37 6.84
N ALA A 88 -18.75 -6.73 7.01
CA ALA A 88 -18.15 -6.97 8.31
C ALA A 88 -18.06 -5.69 9.14
N GLY A 89 -17.68 -4.56 8.53
CA GLY A 89 -17.75 -3.25 9.17
C GLY A 89 -19.18 -2.87 9.59
N ALA A 90 -20.17 -3.18 8.76
CA ALA A 90 -21.59 -3.00 9.10
C ALA A 90 -22.06 -3.93 10.24
N ARG A 91 -21.58 -5.18 10.29
CA ARG A 91 -21.87 -6.13 11.37
C ARG A 91 -21.28 -5.70 12.70
N VAL A 92 -20.11 -5.04 12.71
CA VAL A 92 -19.52 -4.50 13.96
C VAL A 92 -20.39 -3.38 14.54
N LEU A 93 -21.04 -2.58 13.70
CA LEU A 93 -21.96 -1.52 14.15
C LEU A 93 -23.29 -2.08 14.67
N VAL A 94 -23.82 -3.14 14.06
CA VAL A 94 -25.07 -3.79 14.52
C VAL A 94 -24.84 -4.70 15.74
N ALA A 95 -23.64 -5.28 15.88
CA ALA A 95 -23.29 -6.12 17.04
C ALA A 95 -22.85 -5.32 18.28
N ALA A 96 -22.80 -3.98 18.20
CA ALA A 96 -22.42 -3.11 19.31
C ALA A 96 -23.46 -3.04 20.45
N GLU A 97 -24.65 -3.66 20.27
CA GLU A 97 -25.66 -3.77 21.34
C GLU A 97 -25.47 -5.00 22.25
N GLY A 98 -24.48 -5.85 21.98
CA GLY A 98 -24.11 -6.97 22.86
C GLY A 98 -22.99 -6.60 23.84
N PRO A 99 -22.92 -7.24 25.03
CA PRO A 99 -21.86 -6.97 26.00
C PRO A 99 -20.49 -7.28 25.37
N SER A 100 -19.73 -6.22 25.08
CA SER A 100 -18.37 -6.29 24.54
C SER A 100 -17.48 -7.14 25.46
N LYS A 101 -17.23 -8.39 25.08
CA LYS A 101 -16.20 -9.21 25.73
C LYS A 101 -14.85 -8.54 25.52
N ARG A 102 -14.23 -8.08 26.61
CA ARG A 102 -12.87 -7.55 26.60
C ARG A 102 -11.93 -8.63 26.06
N LEU A 103 -11.45 -8.47 24.83
CA LEU A 103 -10.47 -9.37 24.24
C LEU A 103 -9.21 -9.41 25.12
N SER A 104 -8.85 -10.61 25.56
CA SER A 104 -7.63 -10.87 26.33
C SER A 104 -6.39 -10.45 25.52
N ARG A 105 -5.32 -10.03 26.20
CA ARG A 105 -4.05 -9.68 25.55
C ARG A 105 -3.48 -10.85 24.73
N ALA A 106 -3.82 -12.09 25.07
CA ALA A 106 -3.45 -13.30 24.33
C ALA A 106 -4.20 -13.47 22.99
N ASP A 107 -5.36 -12.84 22.82
CA ASP A 107 -6.17 -12.91 21.59
C ASP A 107 -5.79 -11.85 20.54
N ARG A 108 -4.88 -10.92 20.88
CA ARG A 108 -4.41 -9.88 19.95
C ARG A 108 -3.37 -10.45 18.99
N ARG A 109 -3.82 -11.25 18.02
CA ARG A 109 -2.97 -11.71 16.91
C ARG A 109 -2.77 -10.60 15.90
N ILE A 110 -1.60 -9.98 15.93
CA ILE A 110 -1.18 -9.02 14.90
C ILE A 110 -0.87 -9.83 13.64
N THR A 111 -1.62 -9.60 12.56
CA THR A 111 -1.36 -10.23 11.27
C THR A 111 -0.80 -9.19 10.32
N VAL A 112 0.43 -9.42 9.86
CA VAL A 112 1.07 -8.61 8.83
C VAL A 112 0.68 -9.16 7.47
N LYS A 113 0.17 -8.29 6.58
CA LYS A 113 -0.21 -8.65 5.21
C LYS A 113 0.65 -7.88 4.23
N ALA A 114 1.17 -8.58 3.23
CA ALA A 114 1.98 -7.98 2.17
C ALA A 114 1.07 -7.49 1.03
N VAL A 115 1.29 -6.26 0.59
CA VAL A 115 0.67 -5.69 -0.60
C VAL A 115 1.75 -5.39 -1.62
N VAL A 116 1.58 -5.93 -2.82
CA VAL A 116 2.51 -5.80 -3.94
C VAL A 116 2.26 -4.45 -4.62
N LYS A 117 3.32 -3.64 -4.73
CA LYS A 117 3.33 -2.48 -5.63
C LYS A 117 3.87 -2.93 -6.99
N PRO A 118 3.11 -2.75 -8.09
CA PRO A 118 3.52 -3.25 -9.41
C PRO A 118 4.68 -2.47 -10.03
N GLU A 119 4.83 -1.20 -9.64
CA GLU A 119 5.94 -0.35 -10.07
C GLU A 119 6.93 -0.19 -8.92
N ILE A 120 8.22 -0.13 -9.26
CA ILE A 120 9.28 0.13 -8.29
C ILE A 120 9.04 1.53 -7.74
N ASP A 121 8.70 1.59 -6.46
CA ASP A 121 8.54 2.83 -5.74
C ASP A 121 9.93 3.44 -5.54
N MET A 122 10.30 4.32 -6.46
CA MET A 122 11.60 5.00 -6.46
C MET A 122 11.82 5.80 -5.18
N ASP A 123 10.77 6.29 -4.54
CA ASP A 123 10.89 7.04 -3.30
C ASP A 123 11.13 6.12 -2.11
N SER A 124 10.48 4.96 -2.08
CA SER A 124 10.82 3.88 -1.14
C SER A 124 12.26 3.39 -1.35
N MET A 125 12.72 3.26 -2.60
CA MET A 125 14.10 2.87 -2.91
C MET A 125 15.10 3.92 -2.44
N LYS A 126 14.85 5.21 -2.71
CA LYS A 126 15.68 6.33 -2.19
C LYS A 126 15.73 6.33 -0.67
N LYS A 127 14.62 6.00 0.00
CA LYS A 127 14.57 5.90 1.47
C LYS A 127 15.43 4.74 1.96
N ALA A 128 15.32 3.56 1.33
CA ALA A 128 16.14 2.40 1.66
C ALA A 128 17.63 2.66 1.43
N MET A 129 18.00 3.31 0.33
CA MET A 129 19.39 3.70 0.05
C MET A 129 19.93 4.69 1.08
N ARG A 130 19.13 5.69 1.49
CA ARG A 130 19.52 6.62 2.56
C ARG A 130 19.77 5.91 3.88
N GLU A 131 18.91 4.96 4.23
CA GLU A 131 19.06 4.17 5.45
C GLU A 131 20.32 3.31 5.43
N LEU A 132 20.61 2.66 4.29
CA LEU A 132 21.83 1.87 4.12
C LEU A 132 23.10 2.73 4.23
N VAL A 133 23.10 3.93 3.65
CA VAL A 133 24.21 4.88 3.81
C VAL A 133 24.37 5.32 5.26
N ARG A 134 23.27 5.50 6.00
CA ARG A 134 23.31 5.82 7.43
C ARG A 134 23.95 4.69 8.23
N GLN A 135 23.50 3.45 8.01
CA GLN A 135 24.05 2.27 8.67
C GLN A 135 25.54 2.08 8.38
N LEU A 136 25.98 2.27 7.14
CA LEU A 136 27.41 2.18 6.78
C LEU A 136 28.25 3.26 7.47
N LYS A 137 27.75 4.49 7.56
CA LYS A 137 28.42 5.57 8.30
C LYS A 137 28.50 5.26 9.80
N ASP A 138 27.42 4.76 10.37
CA ASP A 138 27.35 4.37 11.78
C ASP A 138 28.34 3.22 12.07
N GLU A 139 28.47 2.24 11.16
CA GLU A 139 29.47 1.17 11.25
C GLU A 139 30.92 1.67 11.10
N GLU A 140 31.18 2.61 10.18
CA GLU A 140 32.50 3.24 10.02
C GLU A 140 32.89 4.07 11.25
N LEU A 141 31.96 4.83 11.81
CA LEU A 141 32.13 5.57 13.07
C LEU A 141 32.42 4.63 14.24
N ALA A 142 31.68 3.52 14.35
CA ALA A 142 31.90 2.50 15.36
C ALA A 142 33.29 1.85 15.24
N ARG A 143 33.79 1.60 14.02
CA ARG A 143 35.16 1.12 13.80
C ARG A 143 36.24 2.14 14.20
N GLN A 144 35.93 3.43 14.11
CA GLN A 144 36.83 4.52 14.52
C GLN A 144 36.74 4.85 16.02
N GLY A 145 35.90 4.13 16.78
CA GLY A 145 35.69 4.36 18.22
C GLY A 145 34.91 5.64 18.53
N LEU A 146 34.23 6.22 17.53
CA LEU A 146 33.40 7.41 17.67
C LEU A 146 31.93 7.00 17.75
N VAL A 147 31.19 7.60 18.68
CA VAL A 147 29.75 7.39 18.79
C VAL A 147 29.06 8.17 17.66
N PRO A 148 28.02 7.63 17.01
CA PRO A 148 27.22 8.38 16.04
C PRO A 148 26.73 9.68 16.67
N PHE A 149 26.99 10.81 16.01
CA PHE A 149 26.56 12.12 16.48
C PHE A 149 25.04 12.22 16.41
N ASP A 150 24.36 12.14 17.56
CA ASP A 150 22.91 12.33 17.64
C ASP A 150 22.60 13.83 17.65
N PHE A 151 22.12 14.32 16.51
CA PHE A 151 21.79 15.72 16.32
C PHE A 151 20.60 16.18 17.20
N GLU A 152 19.70 15.28 17.57
CA GLU A 152 18.56 15.60 18.43
C GLU A 152 18.97 15.66 19.91
N GLU A 153 19.91 14.80 20.33
CA GLU A 153 20.53 14.91 21.66
C GLU A 153 21.37 16.19 21.76
N PHE A 154 22.15 16.52 20.72
CA PHE A 154 22.90 17.77 20.65
C PHE A 154 22.00 19.01 20.72
N LYS A 155 20.87 19.05 20.00
CA LYS A 155 19.89 20.15 20.11
C LYS A 155 19.26 20.27 21.49
N ARG A 156 19.12 19.14 22.20
CA ARG A 156 18.58 19.11 23.56
C ARG A 156 19.61 19.62 24.58
N GLU A 157 20.88 19.35 24.35
CA GLU A 157 22.00 19.85 25.17
C GLU A 157 22.37 21.31 24.85
N PHE A 158 22.16 21.74 23.61
CA PHE A 158 22.41 23.10 23.13
C PHE A 158 21.17 23.66 22.43
N PRO A 159 20.15 24.10 23.20
CA PRO A 159 19.04 24.85 22.64
C PRO A 159 19.59 26.14 22.03
N THR A 160 19.40 26.34 20.72
CA THR A 160 19.67 27.64 20.10
C THR A 160 18.63 28.63 20.62
N ASP A 161 19.02 29.52 21.54
CA ASP A 161 18.22 30.63 22.06
C ASP A 161 17.97 31.71 20.98
N HIS A 162 17.31 31.35 19.88
CA HIS A 162 16.84 32.29 18.87
C HIS A 162 15.38 32.01 18.49
N ASP A 163 14.53 31.86 19.50
CA ASP A 163 13.17 32.37 19.42
C ASP A 163 13.18 33.74 20.13
N ASP A 164 13.63 34.78 19.42
CA ASP A 164 13.45 36.16 19.88
C ASP A 164 11.94 36.42 20.04
N PRO A 165 11.46 36.80 21.25
CA PRO A 165 10.06 37.18 21.42
C PRO A 165 9.78 38.46 20.62
N GLU A 166 8.64 38.44 19.92
CA GLU A 166 8.01 39.56 19.22
C GLU A 166 8.37 40.92 19.82
N VAL A 167 9.09 41.74 19.05
CA VAL A 167 9.19 43.17 19.31
C VAL A 167 7.78 43.75 19.18
N PRO A 168 7.16 44.31 20.24
CA PRO A 168 5.87 44.98 20.08
C PRO A 168 6.06 46.22 19.21
N PRO A 169 5.12 46.53 18.30
CA PRO A 169 5.22 47.73 17.47
C PRO A 169 5.24 48.97 18.36
N ALA A 170 6.27 49.79 18.21
CA ALA A 170 6.37 51.09 18.87
C ALA A 170 5.43 52.09 18.17
N ALA A 171 4.49 52.62 18.98
CA ALA A 171 3.70 53.85 18.86
C ALA A 171 2.93 54.13 17.55
#